data_AF-A0A3P7AKL7-F1
#
_entry.id   AF-A0A3P7AKL7-F1
#
_cell.length_a   1.000
_cell.length_b   1.000
_cell.length_c   1.000
_cell.angle_alpha   90.00
_cell.angle_beta   90.00
_cell.angle_gamma   90.00
#
_symmetry.space_group_name_H-M   'P 1'
#
loop_
_entity.id
_entity.type
_entity.pdbx_description
1 polymer ?
#
loop_
_entity_poly.entity_id
_entity_poly.type
_entity_poly.pdbx_seq_one_letter_code
_entity_poly.pdbx_strand_id
1 'polypeptide(L)'
;MAKVLDGIYRTNEVISSRLNRAALYRIRVNLEKTAGTLDTILAQTLPRGVAFHHAGLTSEERECLEDGFRRGVITVLVATSTLSSGVNLPASRVVIKAQIRGPAAINATTYKQMSGRSGRLGQVEIGKVYYLGYPSVRRMNTYGEYWIFSAEEIL
;
A
#
# COMPACT_ATOMS: atom_id res chain seq x y z
N MET A 1 -4.05 -14.13 -3.78
CA MET A 1 -3.98 -13.09 -2.74
C MET A 1 -4.68 -13.50 -1.45
N ALA A 2 -5.99 -13.79 -1.48
CA ALA A 2 -6.78 -14.15 -0.28
C ALA A 2 -6.17 -15.27 0.59
N LYS A 3 -5.73 -16.38 -0.01
CA LYS A 3 -5.13 -17.52 0.72
C LYS A 3 -3.84 -17.15 1.48
N VAL A 4 -3.01 -16.28 0.92
CA VAL A 4 -1.76 -15.83 1.57
C VAL A 4 -2.11 -14.94 2.76
N LEU A 5 -3.04 -14.00 2.56
CA LEU A 5 -3.51 -13.16 3.66
C LEU A 5 -4.21 -14.00 4.74
N ASP A 6 -4.95 -15.05 4.38
CA ASP A 6 -5.53 -15.97 5.36
C ASP A 6 -4.49 -16.68 6.19
N GLY A 7 -3.40 -17.13 5.59
CA GLY A 7 -2.25 -17.67 6.31
C GLY A 7 -1.71 -16.67 7.32
N ILE A 8 -1.36 -15.46 6.85
CA ILE A 8 -0.77 -14.39 7.69
C ILE A 8 -1.71 -14.00 8.84
N TYR A 9 -2.99 -13.77 8.55
CA TYR A 9 -3.93 -13.26 9.55
C TYR A 9 -4.43 -14.35 10.50
N ARG A 10 -4.46 -15.63 10.09
CA ARG A 10 -4.78 -16.74 11.01
C ARG A 10 -3.66 -17.01 12.00
N THR A 11 -2.40 -16.89 11.59
CA THR A 11 -1.25 -17.23 12.43
C THR A 11 -0.74 -16.05 13.26
N ASN A 12 -1.26 -14.84 13.03
CA ASN A 12 -0.81 -13.63 13.71
C ASN A 12 -1.96 -12.90 14.43
N GLU A 13 -2.20 -13.27 15.69
CA GLU A 13 -3.22 -12.67 16.55
C GLU A 13 -3.04 -11.16 16.74
N VAL A 14 -1.79 -10.66 16.74
CA VAL A 14 -1.48 -9.24 16.92
C VAL A 14 -1.98 -8.42 15.74
N ILE A 15 -1.82 -8.92 14.51
CA ILE A 15 -2.33 -8.23 13.33
C ILE A 15 -3.86 -8.32 13.30
N SER A 16 -4.42 -9.49 13.59
CA SER A 16 -5.87 -9.72 13.57
C SER A 16 -6.63 -8.90 14.60
N SER A 17 -6.07 -8.66 15.79
CA SER A 17 -6.71 -7.85 16.84
C SER A 17 -6.75 -6.36 16.54
N ARG A 18 -5.87 -5.87 15.66
CA ARG A 18 -5.83 -4.45 15.22
C ARG A 18 -6.86 -4.11 14.14
N LEU A 19 -7.52 -5.10 13.56
CA LEU A 19 -8.51 -4.88 12.51
C LEU A 19 -9.82 -4.33 13.09
N ASN A 20 -10.19 -3.12 12.69
CA ASN A 20 -11.53 -2.60 12.94
C ASN A 20 -12.52 -3.19 11.92
N ARG A 21 -13.03 -4.39 12.22
CA ARG A 21 -13.95 -5.13 11.34
C ARG A 21 -15.22 -4.36 10.99
N ALA A 22 -15.78 -3.63 11.96
CA ALA A 22 -16.97 -2.81 11.74
C ALA A 22 -16.70 -1.68 10.75
N ALA A 23 -15.60 -0.95 10.91
CA ALA A 23 -15.23 0.13 9.99
C ALA A 23 -14.88 -0.40 8.59
N LEU A 24 -14.17 -1.53 8.49
CA LEU A 24 -13.89 -2.19 7.21
C LEU A 24 -15.16 -2.64 6.49
N TYR A 25 -16.13 -3.18 7.23
CA TYR A 25 -17.44 -3.53 6.67
C TYR A 25 -18.18 -2.30 6.15
N ARG A 26 -18.12 -1.16 6.86
CA ARG A 26 -18.71 0.11 6.39
C ARG A 26 -18.06 0.60 5.09
N ILE A 27 -16.74 0.54 4.97
CA ILE A 27 -16.03 0.88 3.73
C ILE A 27 -16.51 -0.04 2.60
N ARG A 28 -16.59 -1.35 2.84
CA ARG A 28 -17.07 -2.33 1.86
C ARG A 28 -18.47 -1.98 1.33
N VAL A 29 -19.41 -1.73 2.23
CA VAL A 29 -20.80 -1.38 1.87
C VAL A 29 -20.86 -0.05 1.10
N ASN A 30 -20.02 0.93 1.46
CA ASN A 30 -19.97 2.19 0.72
C ASN A 30 -19.45 1.98 -0.72
N LEU A 31 -18.38 1.21 -0.89
CA LEU A 31 -17.86 0.87 -2.22
C LEU A 31 -18.88 0.12 -3.08
N GLU A 32 -19.58 -0.87 -2.49
CA GLU A 32 -20.65 -1.62 -3.17
C GLU A 32 -21.77 -0.68 -3.67
N LYS A 33 -22.13 0.34 -2.88
CA LYS A 33 -23.16 1.32 -3.28
C LYS A 33 -22.71 2.26 -4.39
N THR A 34 -21.43 2.66 -4.37
CA THR A 34 -20.89 3.63 -5.31
C THR A 34 -20.59 3.02 -6.68
N ALA A 35 -20.01 1.82 -6.71
CA ALA A 35 -19.63 1.15 -7.96
C ALA A 35 -20.71 0.21 -8.52
N GLY A 36 -21.79 -0.04 -7.75
CA GLY A 36 -22.83 -1.03 -8.05
C GLY A 36 -22.37 -2.47 -7.80
N THR A 37 -21.12 -2.81 -8.13
CA THR A 37 -20.49 -4.09 -7.80
C THR A 37 -19.08 -3.86 -7.28
N LEU A 38 -18.72 -4.51 -6.17
CA LEU A 38 -17.37 -4.44 -5.64
C LEU A 38 -16.43 -5.35 -6.42
N ASP A 39 -15.24 -4.85 -6.74
CA ASP A 39 -14.18 -5.69 -7.31
C ASP A 39 -13.92 -6.93 -6.45
N THR A 40 -13.77 -8.08 -7.11
CA THR A 40 -13.65 -9.38 -6.43
C THR A 40 -12.40 -9.47 -5.54
N ILE A 41 -11.31 -8.78 -5.91
CA ILE A 41 -10.10 -8.71 -5.12
C ILE A 41 -10.31 -7.80 -3.92
N LEU A 42 -10.93 -6.62 -4.08
CA LEU A 42 -11.28 -5.76 -2.93
C LEU A 42 -12.21 -6.48 -1.95
N ALA A 43 -13.22 -7.20 -2.43
CA ALA A 43 -14.12 -7.98 -1.59
C ALA A 43 -13.37 -9.02 -0.74
N GLN A 44 -12.29 -9.58 -1.28
CA GLN A 44 -11.45 -10.55 -0.57
C GLN A 44 -10.40 -9.89 0.33
N THR A 45 -9.80 -8.76 -0.04
CA THR A 45 -8.67 -8.19 0.70
C THR A 45 -9.11 -7.21 1.78
N LEU A 46 -10.18 -6.45 1.54
CA LEU A 46 -10.63 -5.38 2.44
C LEU A 46 -11.00 -5.86 3.86
N PRO A 47 -11.65 -7.02 4.07
CA PRO A 47 -11.91 -7.53 5.43
C PRO A 47 -10.65 -7.78 6.27
N ARG A 48 -9.48 -7.82 5.61
CA ARG A 48 -8.16 -8.01 6.23
C ARG A 48 -7.39 -6.68 6.28
N GLY A 49 -8.05 -5.54 6.09
CA GLY A 49 -7.40 -4.22 6.11
C GLY A 49 -6.51 -3.93 4.90
N VAL A 50 -6.59 -4.73 3.85
CA VAL A 50 -5.76 -4.59 2.64
C VAL A 50 -6.62 -4.11 1.47
N ALA A 51 -6.20 -3.05 0.81
CA ALA A 51 -6.86 -2.53 -0.40
C ALA A 51 -5.83 -2.19 -1.48
N PHE A 52 -6.31 -1.88 -2.69
CA PHE A 52 -5.48 -1.39 -3.78
C PHE A 52 -6.01 -0.08 -4.36
N HIS A 53 -5.13 0.69 -5.00
CA HIS A 53 -5.45 1.97 -5.63
C HIS A 53 -4.79 2.09 -7.00
N HIS A 54 -5.59 2.26 -8.05
CA HIS A 54 -5.11 2.45 -9.42
C HIS A 54 -6.12 3.25 -10.25
N ALA A 55 -5.70 3.70 -11.44
CA ALA A 55 -6.52 4.52 -12.33
C ALA A 55 -7.80 3.83 -12.86
N GLY A 56 -7.88 2.50 -12.80
CA GLY A 56 -9.10 1.76 -13.17
C GLY A 56 -10.24 1.81 -12.14
N LEU A 57 -10.03 2.41 -10.96
CA LEU A 57 -11.09 2.65 -9.97
C LEU A 57 -11.77 4.00 -10.24
N THR A 58 -13.05 4.12 -9.93
CA THR A 58 -13.75 5.41 -10.03
C THR A 58 -13.15 6.43 -9.05
N SER A 59 -13.43 7.72 -9.27
CA SER A 59 -12.94 8.78 -8.38
C SER A 59 -13.45 8.59 -6.95
N GLU A 60 -14.70 8.17 -6.81
CA GLU A 60 -15.38 7.95 -5.53
C GLU A 60 -14.83 6.72 -4.81
N GLU A 61 -14.51 5.65 -5.53
CA GLU A 61 -13.83 4.47 -4.96
C GLU A 61 -12.44 4.86 -4.42
N ARG A 62 -11.67 5.61 -5.22
CA ARG A 62 -10.34 6.10 -4.82
C ARG A 62 -10.41 6.95 -3.56
N GLU A 63 -11.34 7.90 -3.51
CA GLU A 63 -11.54 8.77 -2.33
C GLU A 63 -11.93 7.96 -1.08
N CYS A 64 -12.84 6.99 -1.23
CA CYS A 64 -13.26 6.12 -0.13
C CYS A 64 -12.10 5.31 0.45
N LEU A 65 -11.25 4.74 -0.40
CA LEU A 65 -10.08 3.96 0.00
C LEU A 65 -8.97 4.83 0.60
N GLU A 66 -8.72 6.00 0.02
CA GLU A 66 -7.76 6.96 0.55
C GLU A 66 -8.15 7.43 1.96
N ASP A 67 -9.43 7.73 2.17
CA ASP A 67 -9.96 8.12 3.47
C ASP A 67 -9.94 6.96 4.49
N GLY A 68 -10.24 5.74 4.05
CA GLY A 68 -10.05 4.51 4.83
C GLY A 68 -8.61 4.34 5.31
N PHE A 69 -7.63 4.57 4.43
CA PHE A 69 -6.21 4.48 4.76
C PHE A 69 -5.74 5.63 5.66
N ARG A 70 -6.17 6.86 5.38
CA ARG A 70 -5.81 8.06 6.18
C ARG A 70 -6.26 7.96 7.64
N ARG A 71 -7.40 7.30 7.89
CA ARG A 71 -7.92 7.01 9.24
C ARG A 71 -7.27 5.79 9.90
N GLY A 72 -6.41 5.05 9.20
CA GLY A 72 -5.79 3.83 9.70
C GLY A 72 -6.72 2.62 9.76
N VAL A 73 -7.92 2.69 9.15
CA VAL A 73 -8.85 1.55 9.05
C VAL A 73 -8.32 0.54 8.03
N ILE A 74 -7.88 1.04 6.87
CA ILE A 74 -7.09 0.26 5.91
C ILE A 74 -5.63 0.37 6.35
N THR A 75 -5.01 -0.77 6.65
CA THR A 75 -3.64 -0.85 7.17
C THR A 75 -2.61 -0.96 6.06
N VAL A 76 -2.99 -1.55 4.91
CA VAL A 76 -2.13 -1.71 3.74
C VAL A 76 -2.87 -1.23 2.49
N LEU A 77 -2.27 -0.29 1.77
CA LEU A 77 -2.75 0.17 0.47
C LEU A 77 -1.68 -0.12 -0.59
N VAL A 78 -2.02 -0.97 -1.55
CA VAL A 78 -1.15 -1.32 -2.69
C VAL A 78 -1.49 -0.43 -3.88
N ALA A 79 -0.55 0.36 -4.38
CA ALA A 79 -0.86 1.34 -5.41
C ALA A 79 0.11 1.36 -6.59
N THR A 80 -0.38 1.86 -7.71
CA THR A 80 0.47 2.23 -8.85
C THR A 80 1.16 3.57 -8.62
N SER A 81 2.18 3.88 -9.42
CA SER A 81 2.94 5.14 -9.33
C SER A 81 2.09 6.40 -9.44
N THR A 82 0.93 6.32 -10.06
CA THR A 82 -0.02 7.43 -10.16
C THR A 82 -0.47 7.98 -8.81
N LEU A 83 -0.48 7.16 -7.75
CA LEU A 83 -0.82 7.62 -6.40
C LEU A 83 0.26 8.53 -5.80
N SER A 84 1.53 8.43 -6.23
CA SER A 84 2.61 9.23 -5.64
C SER A 84 2.50 10.71 -5.99
N SER A 85 1.83 11.05 -7.10
CA SER A 85 1.56 12.42 -7.53
C SER A 85 0.19 12.92 -7.05
N GLY A 86 0.15 14.04 -6.31
CA GLY A 86 -1.07 14.83 -6.14
C GLY A 86 -1.97 14.53 -4.94
N VAL A 87 -1.64 13.56 -4.07
CA VAL A 87 -2.50 13.19 -2.93
C VAL A 87 -1.75 13.22 -1.60
N ASN A 88 -2.31 13.86 -0.56
CA ASN A 88 -1.72 13.84 0.79
C ASN A 88 -2.10 12.55 1.53
N LEU A 89 -1.35 11.49 1.26
CA LEU A 89 -1.54 10.16 1.85
C LEU A 89 -0.25 9.67 2.52
N PRO A 90 0.07 10.14 3.74
CA PRO A 90 1.26 9.72 4.46
C PRO A 90 1.13 8.28 4.98
N ALA A 91 2.22 7.52 4.96
CA ALA A 91 2.29 6.14 5.45
C ALA A 91 3.47 5.97 6.42
N SER A 92 3.31 5.15 7.46
CA SER A 92 4.42 4.86 8.39
C SER A 92 5.58 4.15 7.69
N ARG A 93 5.26 3.31 6.71
CA ARG A 93 6.22 2.57 5.90
C ARG A 93 5.80 2.63 4.44
N VAL A 94 6.75 2.79 3.54
CA VAL A 94 6.56 2.71 2.09
C VAL A 94 7.41 1.58 1.56
N VAL A 95 6.81 0.64 0.83
CA VAL A 95 7.51 -0.45 0.14
C VAL A 95 7.44 -0.20 -1.36
N ILE A 96 8.59 -0.09 -2.01
CA ILE A 96 8.70 0.18 -3.44
C ILE A 96 9.23 -1.07 -4.11
N LYS A 97 8.39 -1.70 -4.95
CA LYS A 97 8.82 -2.82 -5.79
C LYS A 97 9.63 -2.30 -6.97
N ALA A 98 10.86 -2.77 -7.13
CA ALA A 98 11.72 -2.39 -8.25
C ALA A 98 11.10 -2.83 -9.57
N GLN A 99 10.87 -1.85 -10.44
CA GLN A 99 10.58 -2.06 -11.85
C GLN A 99 11.65 -1.28 -12.61
N ILE A 100 12.59 -2.00 -13.23
CA ILE A 100 13.78 -1.40 -13.85
C ILE A 100 13.62 -1.30 -15.37
N ARG A 101 12.72 -2.11 -15.95
CA ARG A 101 12.49 -2.19 -17.40
C ARG A 101 11.01 -2.06 -17.72
N GLY A 102 10.75 -1.58 -18.94
CA GLY A 102 9.41 -1.39 -19.48
C GLY A 102 8.77 -0.03 -19.12
N PRO A 103 7.54 0.22 -19.57
CA PRO A 103 6.87 1.52 -19.42
C PRO A 103 6.66 1.95 -17.95
N ALA A 104 6.65 0.99 -17.03
CA ALA A 104 6.51 1.22 -15.59
C ALA A 104 7.86 1.36 -14.86
N ALA A 105 8.98 1.55 -15.58
CA ALA A 105 10.29 1.71 -14.97
C ALA A 105 10.32 2.92 -14.02
N ILE A 106 10.79 2.70 -12.80
CA ILE A 106 10.83 3.74 -11.76
C ILE A 106 12.06 4.63 -12.00
N ASN A 107 11.81 5.90 -12.31
CA ASN A 107 12.86 6.92 -12.39
C ASN A 107 13.08 7.62 -11.02
N ALA A 108 14.12 8.44 -10.93
CA ALA A 108 14.48 9.14 -9.68
C ALA A 108 13.37 10.06 -9.16
N THR A 109 12.59 10.69 -10.04
CA THR A 109 11.48 11.57 -9.66
C THR A 109 10.33 10.79 -9.05
N THR A 110 9.87 9.73 -9.73
CA THR A 110 8.82 8.83 -9.24
C THR A 110 9.22 8.21 -7.90
N TYR A 111 10.49 7.79 -7.80
CA TYR A 111 11.04 7.26 -6.56
C TYR A 111 10.95 8.27 -5.39
N LYS A 112 11.43 9.51 -5.60
CA LYS A 112 11.35 10.58 -4.59
C LYS A 112 9.91 10.90 -4.18
N GLN A 113 8.98 10.89 -5.13
CA GLN A 113 7.57 11.11 -4.85
C GLN A 113 6.97 9.98 -4.00
N MET A 114 7.34 8.71 -4.26
CA MET A 114 6.90 7.57 -3.47
C MET A 114 7.52 7.58 -2.06
N SER A 115 8.83 7.73 -1.96
CA SER A 115 9.56 7.70 -0.68
C SER A 115 9.21 8.89 0.22
N GLY A 116 8.91 10.05 -0.36
CA GLY A 116 8.42 11.24 0.35
C GLY A 116 7.05 11.07 1.04
N ARG A 117 6.36 9.94 0.82
CA ARG A 117 5.15 9.58 1.58
C ARG A 117 5.44 8.84 2.89
N SER A 118 6.69 8.47 3.14
CA SER A 118 7.08 7.82 4.39
C SER A 118 7.17 8.82 5.52
N GLY A 119 6.55 8.48 6.65
CA GLY A 119 6.49 9.31 7.84
C GLY A 119 5.35 10.30 7.84
N ARG A 120 4.97 10.73 9.05
CA ARG A 120 3.99 11.79 9.27
C ARG A 120 4.45 12.62 10.44
N LEU A 121 4.68 13.91 10.20
CA LEU A 121 4.95 14.88 11.27
C LEU A 121 3.82 14.78 12.31
N GLY A 122 4.14 14.35 13.54
CA GLY A 122 3.19 14.22 14.65
C GLY A 122 2.47 12.86 14.79
N GLN A 123 2.73 11.84 13.94
CA GLN A 123 2.19 10.48 14.16
C GLN A 123 3.26 9.37 14.14
N VAL A 124 4.38 9.56 13.44
CA VAL A 124 5.44 8.56 13.34
C VAL A 124 6.77 9.26 13.49
N GLU A 125 7.58 8.80 14.45
CA GLU A 125 8.88 9.40 14.79
C GLU A 125 9.88 9.28 13.63
N ILE A 126 9.84 8.17 12.89
CA ILE A 126 10.71 7.90 11.73
C ILE A 126 9.91 7.14 10.65
N GLY A 127 9.75 7.74 9.47
CA GLY A 127 9.23 7.06 8.28
C GLY A 127 10.26 6.08 7.71
N LYS A 128 9.83 4.87 7.35
CA LYS A 128 10.73 3.86 6.74
C LYS A 128 10.39 3.60 5.28
N VAL A 129 11.42 3.50 4.44
CA VAL A 129 11.29 3.15 3.03
C VAL A 129 12.05 1.84 2.77
N TYR A 130 11.37 0.89 2.14
CA TYR A 130 11.92 -0.41 1.76
C TYR A 130 11.92 -0.50 0.24
N TYR A 131 13.07 -0.83 -0.36
CA TYR A 131 13.17 -1.03 -1.81
C TYR A 131 13.39 -2.50 -2.12
N LEU A 132 12.41 -3.12 -2.77
CA LEU A 132 12.43 -4.53 -3.15
C LEU A 132 13.08 -4.66 -4.53
N GLY A 133 14.40 -4.83 -4.55
CA GLY A 133 15.22 -5.01 -5.75
C GLY A 133 15.42 -6.48 -6.16
N TYR A 134 15.94 -6.69 -7.37
CA TYR A 134 16.46 -8.00 -7.78
C TYR A 134 17.91 -8.15 -7.29
N PRO A 135 18.34 -9.33 -6.80
CA PRO A 135 19.69 -9.54 -6.25
C PRO A 135 20.83 -9.19 -7.21
N SER A 136 20.59 -9.31 -8.53
CA SER A 136 21.55 -8.98 -9.59
C SER A 136 21.77 -7.48 -9.80
N VAL A 137 20.95 -6.62 -9.18
CA VAL A 137 20.99 -5.16 -9.32
C VAL A 137 21.82 -4.59 -8.18
N ARG A 138 23.14 -4.75 -8.28
CA ARG A 138 24.09 -4.38 -7.20
C ARG A 138 24.39 -2.88 -7.11
N ARG A 139 24.05 -2.08 -8.12
CA ARG A 139 24.26 -0.62 -8.15
C ARG A 139 23.23 0.07 -9.04
N MET A 140 22.17 0.58 -8.45
CA MET A 140 21.53 1.80 -8.97
C MET A 140 21.94 2.92 -8.02
N ASN A 141 22.43 4.01 -8.62
CA ASN A 141 23.05 5.16 -7.95
C ASN A 141 22.41 5.49 -6.60
N THR A 142 23.26 5.57 -5.57
CA THR A 142 22.93 5.97 -4.20
C THR A 142 22.18 7.30 -4.21
N TYR A 143 20.86 7.24 -4.00
CA TYR A 143 20.05 8.40 -3.65
C TYR A 143 19.73 8.40 -2.15
N GLY A 144 20.69 8.05 -1.29
CA GLY A 144 20.47 7.93 0.16
C GLY A 144 20.49 6.48 0.62
N GLU A 145 20.70 6.29 1.93
CA GLU A 145 20.80 5.00 2.58
C GLU A 145 19.48 4.22 2.46
N TYR A 146 19.38 3.39 1.41
CA TYR A 146 18.23 2.51 1.22
C TYR A 146 18.63 1.07 1.51
N TRP A 147 17.84 0.45 2.36
CA TRP A 147 17.95 -0.96 2.64
C TRP A 147 17.27 -1.71 1.51
N ILE A 148 18.08 -2.37 0.67
CA ILE A 148 17.60 -3.34 -0.31
C ILE A 148 17.32 -4.61 0.47
N PHE A 149 16.06 -4.98 0.53
CA PHE A 149 15.65 -6.26 1.05
C PHE A 149 15.22 -7.14 -0.12
N SER A 150 15.59 -8.40 -0.06
CA SER A 150 14.97 -9.44 -0.87
C SER A 150 13.51 -9.61 -0.43
N ALA A 151 12.66 -10.10 -1.34
CA ALA A 151 11.24 -10.32 -1.04
C ALA A 151 11.01 -11.28 0.16
N GLU A 152 12.00 -12.11 0.46
CA GLU A 152 11.99 -13.08 1.56
C GLU A 152 12.27 -12.43 2.93
N GLU A 153 12.88 -11.24 2.97
CA GLU A 153 13.23 -10.53 4.22
C GLU A 153 12.13 -9.55 4.70
N ILE A 154 11.05 -9.38 3.93
CA ILE A 154 9.95 -8.45 4.24
C ILE A 154 8.71 -9.14 4.85
N LEU A 155 8.62 -10.48 4.77
CA LEU A 155 7.52 -11.28 5.31
C LEU A 155 7.95 -12.03 6.56
#